data_AF-A0AAW9BB19-F1
#
_entry.id   AF-A0AAW9BB19-F1
#
_cell.length_a   1.000
_cell.length_b   1.000
_cell.length_c   1.000
_cell.angle_alpha   90.00
_cell.angle_beta   90.00
_cell.angle_gamma   90.00
#
_symmetry.space_group_name_H-M   'P 1'
#
loop_
_entity.id
_entity.type
_entity.pdbx_description
1 polymer ?
#
loop_
_entity_poly.entity_id
_entity_poly.type
_entity_poly.pdbx_seq_one_letter_code
_entity_poly.pdbx_strand_id
1 'polypeptide(L)'
;MFRLMTLMSSLIVIFTSFSSYAEPQHWRAKKGDTEYMIIGSVHVGDKSMYPLPKNITKFLEQSSGLIIEADVRSSEGVVYPESSILSKDVLDKTQRQLLVNIAKDLGMAEAQLLNVPPWTAALTIQLALVNKLGYVSDEGVDMHLIGLA
;
A
#
# COMPACT_ATOMS: atom_id res chain seq x y z
N MET A 1 -41.60 -7.16 -29.53
CA MET A 1 -41.23 -5.87 -28.92
C MET A 1 -40.29 -6.03 -27.73
N PHE A 2 -40.62 -6.87 -26.74
CA PHE A 2 -39.79 -7.07 -25.53
C PHE A 2 -38.33 -7.45 -25.83
N ARG A 3 -38.07 -8.43 -26.70
CA ARG A 3 -36.71 -8.86 -27.10
C ARG A 3 -35.87 -7.76 -27.75
N LEU A 4 -36.50 -6.90 -28.56
CA LEU A 4 -35.83 -5.78 -29.23
C LEU A 4 -35.41 -4.72 -28.21
N MET A 5 -36.28 -4.44 -27.22
CA MET A 5 -35.98 -3.53 -26.13
C MET A 5 -34.84 -4.06 -25.23
N THR A 6 -34.76 -5.36 -25.00
CA THR A 6 -33.67 -5.98 -24.22
C THR A 6 -32.33 -5.91 -24.95
N LEU A 7 -32.32 -6.19 -26.26
CA LEU A 7 -31.14 -6.06 -27.12
C LEU A 7 -30.65 -4.61 -27.17
N MET A 8 -31.56 -3.65 -27.34
CA MET A 8 -31.22 -2.23 -27.41
C MET A 8 -30.69 -1.71 -26.08
N SER A 9 -31.26 -2.15 -24.95
CA SER A 9 -30.76 -1.80 -23.61
C SER A 9 -29.37 -2.38 -23.33
N SER A 10 -29.11 -3.62 -23.75
CA SER A 10 -27.79 -4.27 -23.61
C SER A 10 -26.71 -3.56 -24.44
N LEU A 11 -27.08 -3.10 -25.64
CA LEU A 11 -26.19 -2.36 -26.52
C LEU A 11 -25.82 -0.99 -25.93
N ILE A 12 -26.78 -0.28 -25.32
CA ILE A 12 -26.55 1.01 -24.66
C ILE A 12 -25.55 0.87 -23.49
N VAL A 13 -25.67 -0.17 -22.66
CA VAL A 13 -24.75 -0.39 -21.52
C VAL A 13 -23.29 -0.56 -21.97
N ILE A 14 -23.06 -1.24 -23.10
CA ILE A 14 -21.72 -1.42 -23.68
C ILE A 14 -21.13 -0.07 -24.10
N PHE A 15 -21.95 0.81 -24.71
CA PHE A 15 -21.53 2.12 -25.20
C PHE A 15 -21.45 3.21 -24.10
N THR A 16 -22.00 2.99 -22.90
CA THR A 16 -21.94 3.94 -21.77
C THR A 16 -20.88 3.60 -20.74
N SER A 17 -19.82 2.88 -21.11
CA SER A 17 -18.68 2.66 -20.21
C SER A 17 -17.95 3.99 -19.97
N PHE A 18 -18.28 4.68 -18.89
CA PHE A 18 -17.54 5.86 -18.46
C PHE A 18 -16.13 5.43 -18.06
N SER A 19 -15.12 6.03 -18.70
CA SER A 19 -13.75 5.97 -18.19
C SER A 19 -13.71 6.77 -16.90
N SER A 20 -13.62 6.09 -15.76
CA SER A 20 -13.25 6.74 -14.51
C SER A 20 -11.79 7.16 -14.64
N TYR A 21 -11.57 8.45 -14.84
CA TYR A 21 -10.24 9.01 -14.70
C TYR A 21 -9.96 9.10 -13.21
N ALA A 22 -9.13 8.19 -12.70
CA ALA A 22 -8.43 8.44 -11.46
C ALA A 22 -7.67 9.77 -11.61
N GLU A 23 -7.59 10.55 -10.53
CA GLU A 23 -6.75 11.74 -10.42
C GLU A 23 -5.33 11.48 -10.95
N PRO A 24 -4.59 12.52 -11.41
CA PRO A 24 -3.40 12.29 -12.21
C PRO A 24 -2.39 11.41 -11.46
N GLN A 25 -1.86 10.41 -12.17
CA GLN A 25 -0.87 9.47 -11.65
C GLN A 25 0.37 10.15 -11.03
N HIS A 26 0.65 11.38 -11.46
CA HIS A 26 1.74 12.22 -10.96
C HIS A 26 1.39 13.70 -11.12
N TRP A 27 1.94 14.54 -10.26
CA TRP A 27 1.85 16.00 -10.31
C TRP A 27 3.20 16.58 -10.74
N ARG A 28 3.19 17.74 -11.39
CA ARG A 28 4.40 18.50 -11.71
C ARG A 28 4.37 19.86 -11.02
N ALA A 29 5.42 20.17 -10.27
CA ALA A 29 5.63 21.48 -9.65
C ALA A 29 6.88 22.12 -10.24
N LYS A 30 6.77 23.32 -10.82
CA LYS A 30 7.88 24.00 -11.49
C LYS A 30 8.03 25.44 -11.03
N LYS A 31 9.27 25.86 -10.74
CA LYS A 31 9.65 27.24 -10.42
C LYS A 31 11.03 27.55 -10.99
N GLY A 32 11.09 28.42 -12.00
CA GLY A 32 12.33 28.69 -12.74
C GLY A 32 12.87 27.41 -13.38
N ASP A 33 14.14 27.10 -13.11
CA ASP A 33 14.82 25.89 -13.59
C ASP A 33 14.61 24.67 -12.67
N THR A 34 13.92 24.83 -11.54
CA THR A 34 13.59 23.72 -10.64
C THR A 34 12.26 23.10 -11.04
N GLU A 35 12.27 21.77 -11.17
CA GLU A 35 11.09 20.98 -11.49
C GLU A 35 11.03 19.72 -10.64
N TYR A 36 9.85 19.42 -10.10
CA TYR A 36 9.55 18.21 -9.35
C TYR A 36 8.44 17.44 -10.04
N MET A 37 8.60 16.12 -10.12
CA MET A 37 7.50 15.18 -10.32
C MET A 37 7.14 14.59 -8.95
N ILE A 38 5.88 14.77 -8.52
CA ILE A 38 5.37 14.28 -7.25
C ILE A 38 4.44 13.11 -7.55
N ILE A 39 4.74 11.94 -7.01
CA ILE A 39 4.00 10.71 -7.24
C ILE A 39 3.59 10.10 -5.90
N GLY A 40 2.40 9.49 -5.87
CA GLY A 40 2.04 8.60 -4.77
C GLY A 40 2.83 7.30 -4.90
N SER A 41 3.19 6.70 -3.76
CA SER A 41 3.86 5.41 -3.69
C SER A 41 3.08 4.44 -2.82
N VAL A 42 3.40 3.15 -2.93
CA VAL A 42 2.88 2.07 -2.10
C VAL A 42 4.07 1.22 -1.66
N HIS A 43 4.23 1.03 -0.34
CA HIS A 43 5.36 0.31 0.29
C HIS A 43 5.38 -1.20 0.05
N VAL A 44 4.34 -1.73 -0.57
CA VAL A 44 4.12 -3.16 -0.81
C VAL A 44 3.54 -3.30 -2.21
N GLY A 45 3.92 -4.36 -2.90
CA GLY A 45 3.45 -4.56 -4.25
C GLY A 45 3.67 -5.99 -4.72
N ASP A 46 3.39 -6.21 -5.99
CA ASP A 46 3.68 -7.45 -6.68
C ASP A 46 4.19 -7.16 -8.09
N LYS A 47 4.70 -8.19 -8.76
CA LYS A 47 5.36 -8.08 -10.08
C LYS A 47 4.47 -7.50 -11.18
N SER A 48 3.14 -7.61 -11.05
CA SER A 48 2.18 -7.07 -12.02
C SER A 48 2.11 -5.54 -12.04
N MET A 49 2.65 -4.87 -11.01
CA MET A 49 2.75 -3.41 -10.96
C MET A 49 3.84 -2.85 -11.87
N TYR A 50 4.68 -3.72 -12.45
CA TYR A 50 5.86 -3.35 -13.23
C TYR A 50 5.74 -3.75 -14.72
N PRO A 51 6.37 -3.00 -15.64
CA PRO A 51 7.21 -1.82 -15.39
C PRO A 51 6.39 -0.59 -15.01
N LEU A 52 7.00 0.32 -14.24
CA LEU A 52 6.40 1.62 -13.98
C LEU A 52 6.20 2.41 -15.29
N PRO A 53 5.23 3.34 -15.33
CA PRO A 53 5.01 4.24 -16.45
C PRO A 53 6.31 4.93 -16.91
N LYS A 54 6.60 4.84 -18.22
CA LYS A 54 7.87 5.30 -18.80
C LYS A 54 8.16 6.79 -18.58
N ASN A 55 7.14 7.61 -18.42
CA ASN A 55 7.30 9.04 -18.10
C ASN A 55 7.87 9.26 -16.70
N ILE A 56 7.52 8.40 -15.72
CA ILE A 56 8.07 8.46 -14.36
C ILE A 56 9.54 8.07 -14.39
N THR A 57 9.87 6.91 -14.98
CA THR A 57 11.26 6.43 -15.01
C THR A 57 12.17 7.34 -15.82
N LYS A 58 11.72 7.87 -16.95
CA LYS A 58 12.49 8.87 -17.73
C LYS A 58 12.69 10.19 -16.99
N PHE A 59 11.69 10.64 -16.25
CA PHE A 59 11.83 11.85 -15.44
C PHE A 59 12.87 11.64 -14.34
N LEU A 60 12.83 10.47 -13.67
CA LEU A 60 13.83 10.09 -12.68
C LEU A 60 15.24 10.02 -13.27
N GLU A 61 15.44 9.36 -14.42
CA GLU A 61 16.73 9.27 -15.12
C GLU A 61 17.34 10.66 -15.44
N GLN A 62 16.50 11.67 -15.67
CA GLN A 62 16.92 13.04 -15.98
C GLN A 62 16.99 13.95 -14.74
N SER A 63 16.57 13.45 -13.58
CA SER A 63 16.51 14.21 -12.34
C SER A 63 17.86 14.18 -11.62
N SER A 64 18.12 15.21 -10.80
CA SER A 64 19.32 15.24 -9.95
C SER A 64 19.25 14.29 -8.75
N GLY A 65 18.08 13.72 -8.46
CA GLY A 65 17.89 12.74 -7.39
C GLY A 65 16.43 12.41 -7.11
N LEU A 66 16.23 11.49 -6.16
CA LEU A 66 14.93 11.05 -5.65
C LEU A 66 14.75 11.52 -4.20
N ILE A 67 13.58 12.06 -3.88
CA ILE A 67 13.19 12.40 -2.51
C ILE A 67 12.15 11.38 -2.06
N ILE A 68 12.38 10.74 -0.92
CA ILE A 68 11.51 9.72 -0.32
C ILE A 68 11.04 10.16 1.07
N GLU A 69 9.89 9.63 1.52
CA GLU A 69 9.37 9.90 2.86
C GLU A 69 10.33 9.45 3.95
N ALA A 70 10.83 8.22 3.83
CA ALA A 70 11.76 7.61 4.76
C ALA A 70 12.70 6.66 4.02
N ASP A 71 13.98 6.67 4.40
CA ASP A 71 14.94 5.67 3.93
C ASP A 71 14.80 4.39 4.77
N VAL A 72 14.02 3.44 4.25
CA VAL A 72 13.74 2.16 4.91
C VAL A 72 14.77 1.08 4.59
N ARG A 73 15.86 1.41 3.88
CA ARG A 73 16.93 0.45 3.55
C ARG A 73 17.74 0.06 4.79
N SER A 74 17.76 0.89 5.83
CA SER A 74 18.39 0.62 7.11
C SER A 74 17.44 0.95 8.25
N SER A 75 17.44 0.11 9.29
CA SER A 75 16.74 0.36 10.55
C SER A 75 17.70 0.75 11.68
N GLU A 76 18.97 1.03 11.36
CA GLU A 76 19.94 1.47 12.36
C GLU A 76 19.51 2.78 13.03
N GLY A 77 19.49 2.77 14.37
CA GLY A 77 19.12 3.93 15.16
C GLY A 77 17.60 4.18 15.29
N VAL A 78 16.75 3.29 14.75
CA VAL A 78 15.30 3.37 14.98
C VAL A 78 14.99 3.05 16.43
N VAL A 79 14.43 4.03 17.15
CA VAL A 79 13.93 3.86 18.52
C VAL A 79 12.41 3.81 18.48
N TYR A 80 11.84 2.65 18.81
CA TYR A 80 10.39 2.53 18.94
C TYR A 80 9.92 3.18 20.25
N PRO A 81 8.72 3.78 20.25
CA PRO A 81 8.13 4.28 21.49
C PRO A 81 8.01 3.16 22.51
N GLU A 82 8.54 3.38 23.72
CA GLU A 82 8.23 2.50 24.84
C GLU A 82 6.73 2.58 25.14
N SER A 83 6.12 1.43 25.38
CA SER A 83 4.72 1.34 25.75
C SER A 83 4.56 0.34 26.86
N SER A 84 3.93 0.80 27.95
CA SER A 84 3.63 0.01 29.12
C SER A 84 2.31 -0.77 29.01
N ILE A 85 1.53 -0.50 27.96
CA ILE A 85 0.19 -1.09 27.75
C ILE A 85 0.27 -2.06 26.58
N LEU A 86 -0.10 -3.31 26.83
CA LEU A 86 -0.15 -4.35 25.82
C LEU A 86 -1.58 -4.50 25.29
N SER A 87 -1.72 -5.05 24.08
CA SER A 87 -3.02 -5.32 23.47
C SER A 87 -3.94 -6.10 24.41
N LYS A 88 -3.39 -7.09 25.13
CA LYS A 88 -4.15 -7.87 26.10
C LYS A 88 -4.75 -7.01 27.23
N ASP A 89 -4.12 -5.91 27.62
CA ASP A 89 -4.53 -5.11 28.77
C ASP A 89 -5.75 -4.22 28.46
N VAL A 90 -5.99 -3.92 27.18
CA VAL A 90 -7.09 -3.05 26.73
C VAL A 90 -8.27 -3.81 26.13
N LEU A 91 -8.09 -5.10 25.80
CA LEU A 91 -9.11 -5.92 25.17
C LEU A 91 -9.93 -6.69 26.22
N ASP A 92 -11.25 -6.69 26.03
CA ASP A 92 -12.13 -7.58 26.79
C ASP A 92 -11.92 -9.06 26.39
N LYS A 93 -12.62 -9.97 27.09
CA LYS A 93 -12.48 -11.42 26.86
C LYS A 93 -12.87 -11.83 25.42
N THR A 94 -13.91 -11.22 24.86
CA THR A 94 -14.42 -11.53 23.51
C THR A 94 -13.44 -11.02 22.46
N GLN A 95 -12.97 -9.79 22.62
CA GLN A 95 -12.00 -9.15 21.73
C GLN A 95 -10.64 -9.87 21.77
N ARG A 96 -10.21 -10.32 22.95
CA ARG A 96 -9.00 -11.14 23.10
C ARG A 96 -9.12 -12.46 22.34
N GLN A 97 -10.26 -13.14 22.46
CA GLN A 97 -10.48 -14.39 21.73
C GLN A 97 -10.51 -14.16 20.21
N LEU A 98 -11.08 -13.04 19.75
CA LEU A 98 -11.04 -12.64 18.35
C LEU A 98 -9.59 -12.42 17.88
N LEU A 99 -8.77 -11.70 18.66
CA LEU A 99 -7.37 -11.46 18.31
C LEU A 99 -6.55 -12.76 18.26
N VAL A 100 -6.82 -13.72 19.15
CA VAL A 100 -6.22 -15.06 19.12
C VAL A 100 -6.63 -15.81 17.85
N ASN A 101 -7.89 -15.71 17.42
CA ASN A 101 -8.34 -16.35 16.19
C ASN A 101 -7.68 -15.70 14.96
N ILE A 102 -7.58 -14.37 14.92
CA ILE A 102 -6.85 -13.64 13.87
C ILE A 102 -5.38 -14.10 13.81
N ALA A 103 -4.70 -14.22 14.96
CA ALA A 103 -3.33 -14.72 15.00
C ALA A 103 -3.22 -16.12 14.36
N LYS A 104 -4.13 -17.03 14.71
CA LYS A 104 -4.17 -18.39 14.15
C LYS A 104 -4.41 -18.39 12.64
N ASP A 105 -5.35 -17.59 12.16
CA ASP A 105 -5.68 -17.48 10.73
C ASP A 105 -4.53 -16.89 9.88
N LEU A 106 -3.65 -16.14 10.53
CA LEU A 106 -2.41 -15.59 9.97
C LEU A 106 -1.19 -16.48 10.20
N GLY A 107 -1.33 -17.64 10.88
CA GLY A 107 -0.23 -18.55 11.18
C GLY A 107 0.78 -17.99 12.21
N MET A 108 0.33 -17.09 13.09
CA MET A 108 1.15 -16.40 14.08
C MET A 108 0.89 -16.92 15.50
N ALA A 109 1.87 -16.78 16.38
CA ALA A 109 1.67 -17.06 17.80
C ALA A 109 0.83 -15.94 18.44
N GLU A 110 -0.14 -16.30 19.30
CA GLU A 110 -1.01 -15.31 19.96
C GLU A 110 -0.23 -14.22 20.71
N ALA A 111 0.92 -14.59 21.28
CA ALA A 111 1.80 -13.67 22.01
C ALA A 111 2.33 -12.54 21.12
N GLN A 112 2.49 -12.76 19.80
CA GLN A 112 2.96 -11.74 18.85
C GLN A 112 1.96 -10.60 18.69
N LEU A 113 0.67 -10.81 18.98
CA LEU A 113 -0.35 -9.77 18.93
C LEU A 113 -0.80 -9.33 20.33
N LEU A 114 -0.83 -10.24 21.30
CA LEU A 114 -1.31 -9.95 22.66
C LEU A 114 -0.29 -9.23 23.54
N ASN A 115 1.01 -9.52 23.38
CA ASN A 115 2.08 -9.00 24.23
C ASN A 115 2.87 -7.86 23.56
N VAL A 116 2.24 -7.15 22.63
CA VAL A 116 2.79 -5.94 22.01
C VAL A 116 1.79 -4.79 22.22
N PRO A 117 2.21 -3.54 22.03
CA PRO A 117 1.29 -2.41 22.08
C PRO A 117 0.17 -2.54 21.04
N PRO A 118 -1.05 -2.02 21.31
CA PRO A 118 -2.18 -2.14 20.39
C PRO A 118 -1.90 -1.69 18.95
N TRP A 119 -1.13 -0.61 18.78
CA TRP A 119 -0.75 -0.10 17.46
C TRP A 119 0.18 -1.07 16.73
N THR A 120 1.11 -1.71 17.44
CA THR A 120 2.03 -2.70 16.86
C THR A 120 1.27 -3.95 16.42
N ALA A 121 0.31 -4.42 17.23
CA ALA A 121 -0.56 -5.52 16.83
C ALA A 121 -1.36 -5.17 15.57
N ALA A 122 -1.93 -3.97 15.50
CA ALA A 122 -2.69 -3.51 14.35
C ALA A 122 -1.83 -3.44 13.06
N LEU A 123 -0.62 -2.89 13.14
CA LEU A 123 0.31 -2.85 11.99
C LEU A 123 0.76 -4.26 11.57
N THR A 124 1.03 -5.13 12.54
CA THR A 124 1.43 -6.52 12.28
C THR A 124 0.34 -7.29 11.54
N ILE A 125 -0.92 -7.14 11.97
CA ILE A 125 -2.07 -7.75 11.30
C ILE A 125 -2.20 -7.23 9.86
N GLN A 126 -2.10 -5.91 9.65
CA GLN A 126 -2.19 -5.32 8.31
C GLN A 126 -1.10 -5.85 7.38
N LEU A 127 0.15 -5.87 7.84
CA LEU A 127 1.26 -6.37 7.03
C LEU A 127 1.13 -7.87 6.74
N ALA A 128 0.71 -8.68 7.73
CA ALA A 128 0.49 -10.10 7.53
C ALA A 128 -0.65 -10.39 6.52
N LEU A 129 -1.73 -9.61 6.54
CA LEU A 129 -2.83 -9.72 5.59
C LEU A 129 -2.39 -9.37 4.16
N VAL A 130 -1.65 -8.26 4.01
CA VAL A 130 -1.09 -7.82 2.73
C VAL A 130 -0.14 -8.87 2.16
N ASN A 131 0.76 -9.43 2.99
CA ASN A 131 1.64 -10.53 2.60
C ASN A 131 0.86 -11.79 2.19
N LYS A 132 -0.22 -12.12 2.90
CA LYS A 132 -1.09 -13.26 2.56
C LYS A 132 -1.79 -13.08 1.20
N LEU A 133 -2.00 -11.84 0.76
CA LEU A 133 -2.51 -11.51 -0.57
C LEU A 133 -1.44 -11.56 -1.68
N GLY A 134 -0.17 -11.79 -1.33
CA GLY A 134 0.95 -11.88 -2.27
C GLY A 134 1.69 -10.56 -2.49
N TYR A 135 1.35 -9.51 -1.74
CA TYR A 135 2.06 -8.23 -1.81
C TYR A 135 3.20 -8.20 -0.81
N VAL A 136 4.39 -7.85 -1.26
CA VAL A 136 5.63 -7.86 -0.47
C VAL A 136 6.36 -6.53 -0.57
N SER A 137 7.15 -6.18 0.45
CA SER A 137 7.76 -4.84 0.56
C SER A 137 8.86 -4.58 -0.47
N ASP A 138 9.58 -5.60 -0.91
CA ASP A 138 10.61 -5.50 -1.96
C ASP A 138 10.02 -5.20 -3.34
N GLU A 139 8.75 -5.53 -3.56
CA GLU A 139 7.99 -5.20 -4.76
C GLU A 139 7.20 -3.88 -4.61
N GLY A 140 7.44 -3.09 -3.56
CA GLY A 140 6.86 -1.75 -3.38
C GLY A 140 7.37 -0.72 -4.40
N VAL A 141 6.51 0.23 -4.78
CA VAL A 141 6.82 1.27 -5.79
C VAL A 141 8.00 2.14 -5.35
N ASP A 142 8.07 2.45 -4.06
CA ASP A 142 9.16 3.20 -3.44
C ASP A 142 10.49 2.45 -3.55
N MET A 143 10.51 1.16 -3.20
CA MET A 143 11.69 0.32 -3.30
C MET A 143 12.16 0.17 -4.75
N HIS A 144 11.23 0.06 -5.71
CA HIS A 144 11.57 0.03 -7.12
C HIS A 144 12.18 1.35 -7.61
N LEU A 145 11.62 2.50 -7.22
CA LEU A 145 12.17 3.82 -7.55
C LEU A 145 13.55 4.04 -6.92
N ILE A 146 13.73 3.61 -5.67
CA ILE A 146 15.03 3.63 -4.97
C ILE A 146 16.06 2.79 -5.74
N GLY A 147 15.66 1.66 -6.30
CA GLY A 147 16.55 0.81 -7.11
C GLY A 147 16.89 1.37 -8.49
N LEU A 148 16.08 2.29 -9.02
CA LEU A 148 16.31 2.96 -10.31
C LEU A 148 17.11 4.26 -10.20
N ALA A 149 17.11 4.88 -9.01
CA ALA A 149 17.81 6.13 -8.71
C ALA A 149 19.30 5.90 -8.40
#